data_AF-A0A3M7RJM7-F1
#
_entry.id   AF-A0A3M7RJM7-F1
#
_cell.length_a   1.000
_cell.length_b   1.000
_cell.length_c   1.000
_cell.angle_alpha   90.00
_cell.angle_beta   90.00
_cell.angle_gamma   90.00
#
_symmetry.space_group_name_H-M   'P 1'
#
loop_
_entity.id
_entity.type
_entity.pdbx_description
1 polymer ?
#
loop_
_entity_poly.entity_id
_entity_poly.type
_entity_poly.pdbx_seq_one_letter_code
_entity_poly.pdbx_strand_id
1 'polypeptide(L)'
;MCPQTDGRTDGRTDRRTDGRTDRRTRQTTDSLVIFGEFNIDFNKENNSKYLDTLRVNLNMTPVFSKCLTFKDLSQLDWCLTSKSNTFGQFKSQPYSTWFSDHQAIFTEITL
;
A
#
# COMPACT_ATOMS: atom_id res chain seq x y z
N MET A 1 -6.53 -28.85 -76.90
CA MET A 1 -5.47 -29.26 -75.97
C MET A 1 -4.69 -28.02 -75.58
N CYS A 2 -4.79 -27.60 -74.32
CA CYS A 2 -4.03 -26.50 -73.74
C CYS A 2 -3.49 -26.99 -72.38
N PRO A 3 -2.20 -26.77 -72.06
CA PRO A 3 -1.56 -27.39 -70.90
C PRO A 3 -1.90 -26.66 -69.59
N GLN A 4 -1.97 -27.42 -68.49
CA GLN A 4 -1.94 -26.92 -67.10
C GLN A 4 -0.53 -26.42 -66.76
N THR A 5 -0.44 -25.29 -66.06
CA THR A 5 0.74 -24.91 -65.28
C THR A 5 0.31 -24.35 -63.93
N ASP A 6 0.88 -24.93 -62.88
CA ASP A 6 0.63 -24.67 -61.47
C ASP A 6 1.43 -23.42 -61.03
N GLY A 7 0.73 -22.34 -60.67
CA GLY A 7 1.34 -21.07 -60.24
C GLY A 7 1.24 -20.88 -58.72
N ARG A 8 2.15 -21.49 -57.97
CA ARG A 8 2.37 -21.22 -56.54
C ARG A 8 2.95 -19.80 -56.39
N THR A 9 2.28 -18.92 -55.63
CA THR A 9 2.83 -17.60 -55.27
C THR A 9 2.85 -17.45 -53.75
N ASP A 10 4.06 -17.52 -53.19
CA ASP A 10 4.36 -17.26 -51.78
C ASP A 10 4.36 -15.75 -51.52
N GLY A 11 3.23 -15.24 -51.03
CA GLY A 11 3.06 -13.86 -50.58
C GLY A 11 3.71 -13.63 -49.21
N ARG A 12 5.03 -13.45 -49.20
CA ARG A 12 5.79 -12.93 -48.05
C ARG A 12 5.24 -11.54 -47.69
N THR A 13 4.49 -11.45 -46.59
CA THR A 13 3.97 -10.16 -46.09
C THR A 13 4.64 -9.81 -44.76
N ASP A 14 4.96 -8.53 -44.66
CA ASP A 14 5.89 -7.86 -43.77
C ASP A 14 5.75 -8.07 -42.25
N ARG A 15 6.92 -7.98 -41.61
CA ARG A 15 7.14 -7.78 -40.17
C ARG A 15 6.13 -6.75 -39.61
N ARG A 16 5.17 -7.22 -38.83
CA ARG A 16 4.58 -6.40 -37.77
C ARG A 16 5.38 -6.60 -36.50
N THR A 17 6.31 -5.67 -36.29
CA THR A 17 6.85 -5.35 -34.98
C THR A 17 5.70 -4.72 -34.19
N ASP A 18 4.82 -5.53 -33.62
CA ASP A 18 3.81 -5.02 -32.70
C ASP A 18 4.54 -4.60 -31.44
N GLY A 19 4.75 -3.28 -31.38
CA GLY A 19 5.44 -2.58 -30.32
C GLY A 19 4.96 -3.08 -28.99
N ARG A 20 5.93 -3.59 -28.22
CA ARG A 20 5.88 -3.69 -26.78
C ARG A 20 5.72 -2.28 -26.20
N THR A 21 4.55 -1.70 -26.35
CA THR A 21 4.00 -0.78 -25.35
C THR A 21 3.57 -1.66 -24.19
N ASP A 22 4.57 -2.24 -23.51
CA ASP A 22 4.56 -2.27 -22.06
C ASP A 22 4.43 -0.78 -21.70
N ARG A 23 3.19 -0.31 -21.63
CA ARG A 23 2.84 0.84 -20.81
C ARG A 23 3.14 0.34 -19.41
N ARG A 24 4.43 0.36 -19.07
CA ARG A 24 4.96 0.33 -17.73
C ARG A 24 4.44 1.62 -17.16
N THR A 25 3.16 1.63 -16.81
CA THR A 25 2.64 2.41 -15.71
C THR A 25 3.56 1.95 -14.60
N ARG A 26 4.66 2.67 -14.41
CA ARG A 26 5.34 2.71 -13.14
C ARG A 26 4.22 3.14 -12.22
N GLN A 27 3.54 2.17 -11.61
CA GLN A 27 2.91 2.38 -10.34
C GLN A 27 4.10 2.62 -9.42
N THR A 28 4.65 3.85 -9.47
CA THR A 28 5.25 4.40 -8.28
C THR A 28 4.08 4.40 -7.31
N THR A 29 4.00 3.37 -6.49
CA THR A 29 3.12 3.41 -5.34
C THR A 29 3.80 4.42 -4.44
N ASP A 30 3.38 5.68 -4.57
CA ASP A 30 3.86 6.73 -3.71
C ASP A 30 3.71 6.25 -2.27
N SER A 31 4.73 6.52 -1.47
CA SER A 31 4.68 6.15 -0.07
C SER A 31 3.65 7.02 0.61
N LEU A 32 2.69 6.39 1.28
CA LEU A 32 1.62 7.09 2.01
C LEU A 32 1.75 6.74 3.48
N VAL A 33 1.69 7.76 4.32
CA VAL A 33 1.58 7.61 5.77
C VAL A 33 0.36 8.39 6.24
N ILE A 34 -0.41 7.78 7.14
CA ILE A 34 -1.58 8.37 7.77
C ILE A 34 -1.35 8.38 9.27
N PHE A 35 -1.45 9.56 9.87
CA PHE A 35 -1.37 9.78 11.31
C PHE A 35 -2.68 10.35 11.82
N GLY A 36 -3.11 9.91 12.99
CA GLY A 36 -4.17 10.59 13.73
C GLY A 36 -5.00 9.66 14.61
N GLU A 37 -6.08 10.22 15.13
CA GLU A 37 -7.06 9.54 15.96
C GLU A 37 -8.14 8.88 15.10
N PHE A 38 -8.18 7.55 15.09
CA PHE A 38 -9.17 6.78 14.32
C PHE A 38 -10.41 6.45 15.15
N ASN A 39 -10.42 6.80 16.44
CA ASN A 39 -11.49 6.52 17.39
C ASN A 39 -11.87 5.03 17.49
N ILE A 40 -10.91 4.15 17.17
CA ILE A 40 -11.09 2.70 17.22
C ILE A 40 -9.80 2.02 17.66
N ASP A 41 -9.93 1.03 18.52
CA ASP A 41 -8.84 0.16 18.91
C ASP A 41 -8.87 -1.13 18.09
N PHE A 42 -8.05 -1.19 17.04
CA PHE A 42 -7.92 -2.37 16.17
C PHE A 42 -7.35 -3.60 16.89
N ASN A 43 -6.72 -3.45 18.06
CA ASN A 43 -6.21 -4.60 18.81
C ASN A 43 -7.33 -5.40 19.48
N LYS A 44 -8.53 -4.81 19.64
CA LYS A 44 -9.70 -5.51 20.18
C LYS A 44 -10.25 -6.49 19.13
N GLU A 45 -10.56 -7.71 19.56
CA GLU A 45 -11.02 -8.80 18.68
C GLU A 45 -12.14 -8.38 17.73
N ASN A 46 -13.18 -7.72 18.26
CA ASN A 46 -14.33 -7.25 17.50
C ASN A 46 -14.02 -6.16 16.46
N ASN A 47 -12.84 -5.53 16.54
CA ASN A 47 -12.42 -4.42 15.68
C ASN A 47 -11.34 -4.83 14.66
N SER A 48 -10.71 -5.99 14.80
CA SER A 48 -9.64 -6.48 13.91
C SER A 48 -10.00 -6.44 12.43
N LYS A 49 -11.26 -6.76 12.09
CA LYS A 49 -11.81 -6.72 10.72
C LYS A 49 -11.65 -5.37 10.00
N TYR A 50 -11.67 -4.26 10.73
CA TYR A 50 -11.51 -2.93 10.14
C TYR A 50 -10.05 -2.70 9.71
N LEU A 51 -9.09 -3.20 10.50
CA LEU A 51 -7.68 -3.17 10.13
C LEU A 51 -7.41 -4.08 8.92
N ASP A 52 -8.07 -5.23 8.85
CA ASP A 52 -7.95 -6.11 7.68
C ASP A 52 -8.50 -5.45 6.41
N THR A 53 -9.57 -4.65 6.55
CA THR A 53 -10.09 -3.83 5.43
C THR A 53 -9.04 -2.82 4.95
N LEU A 54 -8.33 -2.14 5.87
CA LEU A 54 -7.25 -1.20 5.51
C LEU A 54 -6.06 -1.93 4.85
N ARG A 55 -5.72 -3.13 5.32
CA ARG A 55 -4.65 -3.96 4.75
C ARG A 55 -4.97 -4.43 3.33
N VAL A 56 -6.18 -4.93 3.11
CA VAL A 56 -6.58 -5.51 1.82
C VAL A 56 -6.90 -4.43 0.79
N ASN A 57 -7.66 -3.40 1.18
CA ASN A 57 -8.16 -2.41 0.21
C ASN A 57 -7.17 -1.28 -0.06
N LEU A 58 -6.34 -0.91 0.93
CA LEU A 58 -5.43 0.23 0.83
C LEU A 58 -3.96 -0.17 0.90
N ASN A 59 -3.65 -1.46 1.07
CA ASN A 59 -2.28 -1.97 1.25
C ASN A 59 -1.54 -1.25 2.41
N MET A 60 -2.28 -0.93 3.49
CA MET A 60 -1.76 -0.20 4.64
C MET A 60 -1.47 -1.15 5.81
N THR A 61 -0.39 -0.90 6.54
CA THR A 61 -0.04 -1.61 7.78
C THR A 61 0.19 -0.62 8.91
N PRO A 62 -0.22 -0.93 10.16
CA PRO A 62 0.11 -0.09 11.29
C PRO A 62 1.62 -0.14 11.54
N VAL A 63 2.18 1.00 11.91
CA VAL A 63 3.60 1.16 12.26
C VAL A 63 3.88 0.71 13.70
N PHE A 64 2.87 0.77 14.57
CA PHE A 64 2.93 0.30 15.94
C PHE A 64 1.58 -0.30 16.36
N SER A 65 1.57 -1.13 17.40
CA SER A 65 0.37 -1.79 17.90
C SER A 65 0.50 -2.05 19.40
N LYS A 66 -0.62 -2.38 20.06
CA LYS A 66 -0.70 -2.69 21.50
C LYS A 66 -0.11 -1.59 22.38
N CYS A 67 -0.33 -0.36 21.98
CA CYS A 67 0.17 0.83 22.63
C CYS A 67 -1.03 1.67 23.07
N LEU A 68 -1.25 1.85 24.36
CA LEU A 68 -2.37 2.66 24.84
C LEU A 68 -2.11 4.13 24.53
N THR A 69 -3.08 4.81 23.94
CA THR A 69 -2.94 6.22 23.52
C THR A 69 -4.01 7.11 24.11
N PHE A 70 -5.07 6.54 24.71
CA PHE A 70 -6.10 7.28 25.42
C PHE A 70 -6.26 6.74 26.85
N LYS A 71 -5.98 7.59 27.86
CA LYS A 71 -6.16 7.33 29.31
C LYS A 71 -5.72 5.95 29.81
N ASP A 72 -4.73 5.32 29.18
CA ASP A 72 -4.32 3.94 29.45
C ASP A 72 -5.44 2.89 29.31
N LEU A 73 -6.45 3.16 28.47
CA LEU A 73 -7.60 2.29 28.25
C LEU A 73 -7.64 1.67 26.86
N SER A 74 -7.22 2.38 25.82
CA SER A 74 -7.34 1.92 24.43
C SER A 74 -6.31 2.61 23.52
N GLN A 75 -6.02 1.99 22.39
CA GLN A 75 -5.26 2.60 21.30
C GLN A 75 -6.21 3.26 20.30
N LEU A 76 -6.36 4.58 20.34
CA LEU A 76 -7.22 5.34 19.40
C LEU A 76 -6.41 6.07 18.33
N ASP A 77 -5.19 6.48 18.68
CA ASP A 77 -4.21 7.04 17.75
C ASP A 77 -3.41 5.96 17.00
N TRP A 78 -3.32 6.11 15.69
CA TRP A 78 -2.62 5.18 14.81
C TRP A 78 -1.74 5.91 13.81
N CYS A 79 -0.61 5.27 13.50
CA CYS A 79 0.20 5.55 12.33
C CYS A 79 0.08 4.34 11.41
N LEU A 80 -0.38 4.53 10.18
CA LEU A 80 -0.37 3.50 9.14
C LEU A 80 0.50 3.96 7.98
N THR A 81 1.25 3.03 7.41
CA THR A 81 2.06 3.26 6.22
C THR A 81 1.68 2.26 5.12
N SER A 82 1.86 2.64 3.87
CA SER A 82 1.79 1.69 2.77
C SER A 82 2.82 0.58 2.99
N LYS A 83 2.43 -0.67 2.73
CA LYS A 83 3.29 -1.85 2.90
C LYS A 83 4.53 -1.79 2.01
N SER A 84 4.41 -1.14 0.86
CA SER A 84 5.47 -0.91 -0.12
C SER A 84 6.16 0.44 0.05
N ASN A 85 6.08 1.07 1.23
CA ASN A 85 6.70 2.36 1.44
C ASN A 85 8.22 2.31 1.21
N THR A 86 8.74 3.44 0.76
CA THR A 86 10.14 3.72 0.46
C THR A 86 10.69 4.82 1.36
N PHE A 87 9.95 5.22 2.40
CA PHE A 87 10.40 6.23 3.37
C PHE A 87 11.46 5.68 4.32
N GLY A 88 11.56 4.35 4.45
CA GLY A 88 12.54 3.67 5.29
C GLY A 88 11.89 2.96 6.47
N GLN A 89 12.65 2.82 7.56
CA GLN A 89 12.15 2.17 8.77
C GLN A 89 11.44 3.17 9.66
N PHE A 90 10.28 2.77 10.17
CA PHE A 90 9.50 3.58 11.11
C PHE A 90 9.68 3.04 12.52
N LYS A 91 9.92 3.95 13.47
CA LYS A 91 9.90 3.66 14.91
C LYS A 91 8.94 4.63 15.57
N SER A 92 7.88 4.12 16.20
CA SER A 92 6.87 4.96 16.88
C SER A 92 6.77 4.63 18.34
N GLN A 93 6.53 5.65 19.16
CA GLN A 93 6.36 5.51 20.60
C GLN A 93 5.41 6.58 21.15
N PRO A 94 4.60 6.24 22.17
CA PRO A 94 3.71 7.18 22.82
C PRO A 94 4.47 8.02 23.85
N TYR A 95 3.96 9.22 24.12
CA TYR A 95 4.45 10.09 25.17
C TYR A 95 3.27 10.68 25.93
N SER A 96 3.28 10.51 27.25
CA SER A 96 2.29 11.11 28.13
C SER A 96 2.30 12.63 28.01
N THR A 97 1.12 13.22 27.89
CA THR A 97 0.95 14.68 27.84
C THR A 97 0.28 15.15 29.14
N TRP A 98 0.63 16.35 29.60
CA TRP A 98 0.05 16.94 30.82
C TRP A 98 -1.23 17.75 30.55
N PHE A 99 -1.53 18.00 29.27
CA PHE A 99 -2.60 18.90 28.82
C PHE A 99 -3.70 18.20 28.01
N SER A 100 -3.52 16.91 27.70
CA SER A 100 -4.49 16.10 26.95
C SER A 100 -4.71 14.77 27.65
N ASP A 101 -5.86 14.18 27.43
CA ASP A 101 -6.14 12.80 27.82
C ASP A 101 -5.67 11.76 26.79
N HIS A 102 -5.12 12.24 25.67
CA HIS A 102 -4.36 11.44 24.72
C HIS A 102 -2.85 11.54 24.96
N GLN A 103 -2.15 10.46 24.65
CA GLN A 103 -0.69 10.43 24.53
C GLN A 103 -0.31 10.95 23.14
N ALA A 104 0.74 11.76 23.06
CA ALA A 104 1.30 12.16 21.78
C ALA A 104 2.08 10.99 21.16
N ILE A 105 1.86 10.70 19.88
CA ILE A 105 2.64 9.69 19.15
C ILE A 105 3.77 10.37 18.40
N PHE A 106 5.00 9.95 18.69
CA PHE A 106 6.18 10.38 17.96
C PHE A 106 6.64 9.25 17.08
N THR A 107 6.89 9.56 15.80
CA THR A 107 7.32 8.60 14.80
C THR A 107 8.60 9.10 14.14
N GLU A 108 9.67 8.33 14.31
CA GLU A 108 10.95 8.52 13.64
C GLU A 108 10.96 7.70 12.34
N ILE A 109 11.48 8.31 11.27
CA ILE A 109 11.65 7.68 9.96
C ILE A 109 13.15 7.69 9.65
N THR A 110 13.74 6.51 9.50
CA THR A 110 15.16 6.35 9.21
C THR A 110 15.34 5.79 7.80
N LEU A 111 16.08 6.52 6.96
CA LEU A 111 16.41 6.17 5.58
C LEU A 111 17.49 5.09 5.47
#